data_AF-A0A821FKL7-F1
#
_entry.id   AF-A0A821FKL7-F1
#
_cell.length_a   1.000
_cell.length_b   1.000
_cell.length_c   1.000
_cell.angle_alpha   90.00
_cell.angle_beta   90.00
_cell.angle_gamma   90.00
#
_symmetry.space_group_name_H-M   'P 1'
#
loop_
_entity.id
_entity.type
_entity.pdbx_description
1 polymer ?
#
loop_
_entity_poly.entity_id
_entity_poly.type
_entity_poly.pdbx_seq_one_letter_code
_entity_poly.pdbx_strand_id
1 'polypeptide(L)'
;YKGYANSFQFDGNYQDKTPKDNWGRKWCHLVAMDAVFFRDPTVQYDMRYVKRELIKAYTSFYPQATKIERESMFGIVTGSWGCGAFNGDRQLKGKIEQNIEQSIIQIYVFLAIIQLMAASEAERSLIYAAYLDKKLVKSFYEVYEYLFNQRARVWHLYRYLERYSTENSRKSLFEYILKTPISSLYP
;
A
#
# COMPACT_ATOMS: atom_id res chain seq x y z
N TYR A 1 -20.54 -13.86 3.32
CA TYR A 1 -20.41 -14.16 1.88
C TYR A 1 -19.24 -15.11 1.70
N LYS A 2 -19.20 -15.87 0.59
CA LYS A 2 -18.05 -16.69 0.22
C LYS A 2 -17.64 -16.44 -1.22
N GLY A 3 -16.39 -16.79 -1.54
CA GLY A 3 -15.79 -16.55 -2.85
C GLY A 3 -15.55 -15.06 -3.15
N TYR A 4 -15.10 -14.82 -4.38
CA TYR A 4 -14.80 -13.50 -4.93
C TYR A 4 -15.03 -13.49 -6.44
N ALA A 5 -15.38 -12.33 -7.00
CA ALA A 5 -15.70 -12.15 -8.42
C ALA A 5 -16.71 -13.21 -8.91
N ASN A 6 -16.37 -13.99 -9.95
CA ASN A 6 -17.26 -15.01 -10.52
C ASN A 6 -17.63 -16.15 -9.55
N SER A 7 -16.87 -16.32 -8.46
CA SER A 7 -17.17 -17.31 -7.41
C SER A 7 -17.95 -16.73 -6.23
N PHE A 8 -18.30 -15.44 -6.28
CA PHE A 8 -19.04 -14.78 -5.20
C PHE A 8 -20.41 -15.44 -5.00
N GLN A 9 -20.69 -15.79 -3.75
CA GLN A 9 -21.96 -16.37 -3.35
C GLN A 9 -22.44 -15.76 -2.04
N PHE A 10 -23.74 -15.46 -2.00
CA PHE A 10 -24.44 -15.20 -0.75
C PHE A 10 -24.35 -16.44 0.14
N ASP A 11 -24.05 -16.23 1.42
CA ASP A 11 -23.75 -17.32 2.36
C ASP A 11 -24.57 -17.19 3.64
N GLY A 12 -25.78 -16.63 3.52
CA GLY A 12 -26.69 -16.41 4.64
C GLY A 12 -26.63 -15.00 5.22
N ASN A 13 -27.63 -14.71 6.06
CA ASN A 13 -27.78 -13.43 6.75
C ASN A 13 -26.72 -13.28 7.85
N TYR A 14 -26.17 -12.07 7.99
CA TYR A 14 -25.27 -11.73 9.08
C TYR A 14 -25.95 -10.79 10.08
N GLN A 15 -26.02 -11.21 11.35
CA GLN A 15 -26.46 -10.35 12.45
C GLN A 15 -25.26 -9.59 13.01
N ASP A 16 -25.10 -8.34 12.58
CA ASP A 16 -23.98 -7.50 12.98
C ASP A 16 -24.15 -6.98 14.41
N LYS A 17 -23.26 -7.44 15.29
CA LYS A 17 -23.22 -7.13 16.73
C LYS A 17 -22.31 -5.94 17.07
N THR A 18 -21.80 -5.22 16.08
CA THR A 18 -20.92 -4.05 16.30
C THR A 18 -21.63 -3.03 17.22
N PRO A 19 -20.96 -2.58 18.31
CA PRO A 19 -21.51 -1.57 19.21
C PRO A 19 -21.92 -0.29 18.48
N LYS A 20 -22.77 0.51 19.12
CA LYS A 20 -23.17 1.82 18.62
C LYS A 20 -22.66 2.94 19.51
N ASP A 21 -22.40 4.10 18.92
CA ASP A 21 -22.11 5.33 19.67
C ASP A 21 -23.40 6.00 20.16
N ASN A 22 -23.25 7.14 20.85
CA ASN A 22 -24.37 7.93 21.38
C ASN A 22 -25.31 8.49 20.30
N TRP A 23 -24.92 8.43 19.02
CA TRP A 23 -25.74 8.85 17.88
C TRP A 23 -26.38 7.65 17.15
N GLY A 24 -26.25 6.44 17.70
CA GLY A 24 -26.80 5.22 17.11
C GLY A 24 -26.01 4.69 15.91
N ARG A 25 -24.83 5.25 15.61
CA ARG A 25 -23.96 4.81 14.52
C ARG A 25 -23.10 3.65 15.00
N LYS A 26 -22.85 2.67 14.15
CA LYS A 26 -21.96 1.55 14.50
C LYS A 26 -20.52 2.03 14.62
N TRP A 27 -19.75 1.38 15.49
CA TRP A 27 -18.29 1.54 15.62
C TRP A 27 -17.57 0.91 14.41
N CYS A 28 -17.86 1.44 13.22
CA CYS A 28 -17.31 1.02 11.94
C CYS A 28 -17.07 2.28 11.12
N HIS A 29 -15.81 2.60 10.87
CA HIS A 29 -15.41 3.70 10.01
C HIS A 29 -14.86 3.12 8.70
N LEU A 30 -15.55 3.41 7.59
CA LEU A 30 -15.12 3.03 6.26
C LEU A 30 -14.80 4.29 5.46
N VAL A 31 -13.64 4.28 4.81
CA VAL A 31 -13.22 5.35 3.90
C VAL A 31 -13.12 4.77 2.49
N ALA A 32 -13.81 5.39 1.55
CA ALA A 32 -13.70 5.05 0.14
C ALA A 32 -12.59 5.88 -0.51
N MET A 33 -11.63 5.18 -1.12
CA MET A 33 -10.50 5.81 -1.82
C MET A 33 -10.26 5.12 -3.16
N ASP A 34 -10.26 5.90 -4.23
CA ASP A 34 -10.08 5.43 -5.61
C ASP A 34 -8.60 5.47 -6.00
N ALA A 35 -8.08 4.38 -6.57
CA ALA A 35 -6.74 4.34 -7.18
C ALA A 35 -6.78 4.83 -8.64
N VAL A 36 -5.64 5.20 -9.21
CA VAL A 36 -5.50 5.43 -10.65
C VAL A 36 -5.64 4.11 -11.38
N PHE A 37 -6.37 4.13 -12.51
CA PHE A 37 -6.37 3.03 -13.46
C PHE A 37 -5.16 3.16 -14.39
N PHE A 38 -4.17 2.28 -14.24
CA PHE A 38 -2.95 2.29 -15.05
C PHE A 38 -3.14 1.47 -16.33
N ARG A 39 -3.39 2.14 -17.46
CA ARG A 39 -3.38 1.50 -18.79
C ARG A 39 -2.02 0.88 -19.10
N ASP A 40 -0.96 1.62 -18.79
CA ASP A 40 0.42 1.16 -18.82
C ASP A 40 0.96 1.14 -17.38
N PRO A 41 1.18 -0.05 -16.78
CA PRO A 41 1.72 -0.14 -15.42
C PRO A 41 3.12 0.47 -15.27
N THR A 42 3.90 0.61 -16.34
CA THR A 42 5.28 1.11 -16.21
C THR A 42 5.33 2.58 -15.76
N VAL A 43 4.25 3.34 -16.01
CA VAL A 43 4.18 4.77 -15.71
C VAL A 43 3.91 5.07 -14.24
N GLN A 44 3.47 4.10 -13.43
CA GLN A 44 3.04 4.37 -12.06
C GLN A 44 4.15 4.84 -11.12
N TYR A 45 5.41 4.58 -11.48
CA TYR A 45 6.58 5.05 -10.78
C TYR A 45 6.94 6.51 -11.12
N ASP A 46 6.33 7.10 -12.14
CA ASP A 46 6.45 8.52 -12.41
C ASP A 46 5.94 9.30 -11.19
N MET A 47 6.77 10.24 -10.72
CA MET A 47 6.52 10.99 -9.50
C MET A 47 5.17 11.74 -9.50
N ARG A 48 4.57 12.00 -10.66
CA ARG A 48 3.20 12.53 -10.76
C ARG A 48 2.17 11.57 -10.18
N TYR A 49 2.26 10.28 -10.52
CA TYR A 49 1.35 9.25 -9.99
C TYR A 49 1.70 8.88 -8.55
N VAL A 50 3.00 8.82 -8.21
CA VAL A 50 3.46 8.67 -6.82
C VAL A 50 2.82 9.72 -5.91
N LYS A 51 2.91 11.00 -6.29
CA LYS A 51 2.29 12.10 -5.54
C LYS A 51 0.77 11.96 -5.47
N ARG A 52 0.11 11.63 -6.58
CA ARG A 52 -1.35 11.45 -6.62
C ARG A 52 -1.80 10.38 -5.63
N GLU A 53 -1.19 9.19 -5.68
CA GLU A 53 -1.57 8.07 -4.80
C GLU A 53 -1.20 8.34 -3.34
N LEU A 54 -0.05 8.98 -3.09
CA LEU A 54 0.35 9.40 -1.74
C LEU A 54 -0.64 10.41 -1.14
N ILE A 55 -1.04 11.43 -1.88
CA ILE A 55 -2.02 12.43 -1.43
C ILE A 55 -3.38 11.77 -1.22
N LYS A 56 -3.81 10.88 -2.13
CA LYS A 56 -5.08 10.15 -1.98
C LYS A 56 -5.10 9.26 -0.74
N ALA A 57 -4.03 8.50 -0.50
CA ALA A 57 -3.91 7.68 0.70
C ALA A 57 -3.85 8.56 1.96
N TYR A 58 -3.01 9.60 1.96
CA TYR A 58 -2.86 10.51 3.10
C TYR A 58 -4.18 11.19 3.47
N THR A 59 -4.89 11.77 2.51
CA THR A 59 -6.20 12.42 2.76
C THR A 59 -7.24 11.44 3.28
N SER A 60 -7.15 10.16 2.91
CA SER A 60 -8.04 9.10 3.41
C SER A 60 -7.66 8.62 4.81
N PHE A 61 -6.38 8.72 5.16
CA PHE A 61 -5.84 8.27 6.45
C PHE A 61 -5.80 9.38 7.49
N TYR A 62 -5.85 10.63 7.05
CA TYR A 62 -5.78 11.81 7.90
C TYR A 62 -6.82 11.72 9.04
N PRO A 63 -6.39 11.82 10.31
CA PRO A 63 -7.31 11.80 11.43
C PRO A 63 -8.34 12.92 11.28
N GLN A 64 -9.62 12.57 11.28
CA GLN A 64 -10.67 13.57 11.40
C GLN A 64 -10.66 14.07 12.85
N ALA A 65 -10.94 15.36 13.03
CA ALA A 65 -11.01 16.01 14.35
C ALA A 65 -12.26 15.57 15.16
N THR A 66 -12.71 14.33 14.99
CA THR A 66 -13.80 13.75 15.76
C THR A 66 -13.31 13.38 17.16
N LYS A 67 -14.20 13.48 18.15
CA LYS A 67 -13.90 13.06 19.52
C LYS A 67 -13.45 11.59 19.58
N ILE A 68 -14.08 10.75 18.76
CA ILE A 68 -13.82 9.32 18.66
C ILE A 68 -12.39 9.07 18.16
N GLU A 69 -11.92 9.73 17.09
CA GLU A 69 -10.54 9.51 16.62
C GLU A 69 -9.46 10.13 17.52
N ARG A 70 -9.79 11.20 18.27
CA ARG A 70 -8.87 11.76 19.28
C ARG A 70 -8.70 10.87 20.51
N GLU A 71 -9.75 10.15 20.90
CA GLU A 71 -9.76 9.31 22.11
C GLU A 71 -9.42 7.85 21.81
N SER A 72 -9.60 7.41 20.57
CA SER A 72 -9.31 6.04 20.14
C SER A 72 -8.26 6.05 19.05
N MET A 73 -7.07 5.51 19.37
CA MET A 73 -5.95 5.28 18.44
C MET A 73 -6.34 4.27 17.34
N PHE A 74 -7.23 4.64 16.42
CA PHE A 74 -7.65 3.76 15.34
C PHE A 74 -6.53 3.61 14.33
N GLY A 75 -5.94 2.42 14.28
CA GLY A 75 -5.12 2.01 13.15
C GLY A 75 -5.90 1.99 11.84
N ILE A 76 -5.15 1.94 10.74
CA ILE A 76 -5.65 1.78 9.38
C ILE A 76 -5.60 0.28 9.06
N VAL A 77 -6.71 -0.29 8.62
CA VAL A 77 -6.76 -1.63 8.04
C VAL A 77 -6.99 -1.48 6.55
N THR A 78 -6.04 -1.97 5.75
CA THR A 78 -6.08 -1.87 4.28
C THR A 78 -5.52 -3.14 3.63
N GLY A 79 -5.30 -3.15 2.32
CA GLY A 79 -4.67 -4.23 1.58
C GLY A 79 -4.13 -3.78 0.23
N SER A 80 -4.26 -4.66 -0.77
CA SER A 80 -3.82 -4.43 -2.16
C SER A 80 -4.72 -3.44 -2.93
N TRP A 81 -4.93 -2.26 -2.36
CA TRP A 81 -5.65 -1.14 -2.97
C TRP A 81 -5.12 -0.86 -4.37
N GLY A 82 -5.99 -0.73 -5.37
CA GLY A 82 -5.61 -0.39 -6.75
C GLY A 82 -4.93 -1.49 -7.57
N CYS A 83 -4.54 -2.62 -6.98
CA CYS A 83 -3.70 -3.60 -7.68
C CYS A 83 -4.45 -4.72 -8.43
N GLY A 84 -5.78 -4.80 -8.28
CA GLY A 84 -6.62 -5.77 -8.98
C GLY A 84 -7.04 -5.26 -10.37
N ALA A 85 -8.33 -4.95 -10.52
CA ALA A 85 -8.89 -4.41 -11.76
C ALA A 85 -8.25 -3.08 -12.23
N PHE A 86 -7.59 -2.35 -11.33
CA PHE A 86 -7.02 -1.03 -11.60
C PHE A 86 -5.55 -1.05 -12.04
N ASN A 87 -4.96 -2.24 -12.10
CA ASN A 87 -3.66 -2.49 -12.69
C ASN A 87 -2.49 -1.72 -12.02
N GLY A 88 -2.65 -1.29 -10.76
CA GLY A 88 -1.55 -0.82 -9.92
C GLY A 88 -0.53 -1.92 -9.62
N ASP A 89 0.69 -1.52 -9.24
CA ASP A 89 1.86 -2.38 -9.48
C ASP A 89 1.79 -3.71 -8.78
N ARG A 90 2.35 -4.63 -9.54
CA ARG A 90 2.32 -6.05 -9.47
C ARG A 90 3.74 -6.37 -9.98
N GLN A 91 4.76 -6.11 -9.13
CA GLN A 91 6.20 -5.97 -9.42
C GLN A 91 6.58 -6.29 -10.87
N LEU A 92 6.79 -5.26 -11.69
CA LEU A 92 7.48 -5.43 -12.97
C LEU A 92 8.95 -5.77 -12.70
N LYS A 93 9.40 -6.94 -13.16
CA LYS A 93 10.80 -7.35 -13.11
C LYS A 93 11.59 -6.56 -14.16
N GLY A 94 11.85 -5.28 -13.86
CA GLY A 94 12.52 -4.35 -14.77
C GLY A 94 11.70 -4.04 -16.03
N LYS A 95 12.03 -2.94 -16.69
CA LYS A 95 11.56 -2.59 -18.04
C LYS A 95 12.17 -3.53 -19.10
N ILE A 96 12.03 -4.85 -18.94
CA ILE A 96 12.68 -5.84 -19.81
C ILE A 96 11.64 -6.58 -20.63
N GLU A 97 12.00 -6.65 -21.91
CA GLU A 97 11.39 -7.28 -23.06
C GLU A 97 10.66 -8.59 -22.79
N GLN A 98 9.65 -8.78 -23.64
CA GLN A 98 8.98 -10.03 -23.91
C GLN A 98 10.01 -11.16 -24.04
N ASN A 99 10.10 -12.01 -23.03
CA ASN A 99 10.22 -13.47 -23.14
C ASN A 99 10.57 -14.05 -21.76
N ILE A 100 9.84 -15.11 -21.41
CA ILE A 100 10.22 -16.26 -20.58
C ILE A 100 9.08 -16.61 -19.62
N GLU A 101 8.38 -17.66 -20.03
CA GLU A 101 7.54 -18.54 -19.24
C GLU A 101 8.32 -19.11 -18.04
N GLN A 102 8.53 -18.36 -16.96
CA GLN A 102 8.65 -18.98 -15.64
C GLN A 102 8.57 -17.95 -14.51
N SER A 103 7.57 -18.16 -13.65
CA SER A 103 7.36 -17.54 -12.34
C SER A 103 6.67 -16.17 -12.35
N ILE A 104 5.36 -16.23 -12.63
CA ILE A 104 4.34 -15.29 -12.18
C ILE A 104 4.45 -15.19 -10.64
N ILE A 105 5.27 -14.28 -10.14
CA ILE A 105 5.26 -13.85 -8.74
C ILE A 105 5.16 -12.34 -8.79
N GLN A 106 3.92 -11.90 -8.80
CA GLN A 106 3.55 -10.55 -9.12
C GLN A 106 3.33 -9.82 -7.78
N ILE A 107 4.39 -9.25 -7.20
CA ILE A 107 4.40 -8.77 -5.81
C ILE A 107 3.93 -7.31 -5.74
N TYR A 108 2.88 -7.07 -4.96
CA TYR A 108 2.24 -5.77 -4.76
C TYR A 108 3.08 -4.83 -3.90
N VAL A 109 3.90 -3.96 -4.51
CA VAL A 109 4.97 -3.28 -3.76
C VAL A 109 4.83 -1.77 -3.72
N PHE A 110 4.54 -1.14 -4.86
CA PHE A 110 4.46 0.31 -4.96
C PHE A 110 3.38 0.88 -4.02
N LEU A 111 2.14 0.38 -4.13
CA LEU A 111 1.01 0.88 -3.33
C LEU A 111 1.10 0.50 -1.85
N ALA A 112 1.87 -0.53 -1.48
CA ALA A 112 2.17 -0.85 -0.09
C ALA A 112 3.10 0.21 0.55
N ILE A 113 4.15 0.63 -0.18
CA ILE A 113 5.03 1.72 0.25
C ILE A 113 4.26 3.04 0.36
N ILE A 114 3.40 3.35 -0.61
CA ILE A 114 2.55 4.56 -0.56
C ILE A 114 1.67 4.57 0.68
N GLN A 115 1.02 3.45 0.99
CA GLN A 115 0.16 3.35 2.17
C GLN A 115 0.96 3.41 3.47
N LEU A 116 2.17 2.82 3.53
CA LEU A 116 3.08 2.96 4.68
C LEU A 116 3.51 4.41 4.90
N MET A 117 3.89 5.12 3.83
CA MET A 117 4.24 6.54 3.90
C MET A 117 3.06 7.39 4.39
N ALA A 118 1.88 7.21 3.79
CA ALA A 118 0.67 7.94 4.17
C ALA A 118 0.25 7.68 5.62
N ALA A 119 0.30 6.43 6.07
CA ALA A 119 -0.03 6.06 7.45
C ALA A 119 0.97 6.65 8.45
N SER A 120 2.26 6.64 8.11
CA SER A 120 3.32 7.23 8.94
C SER A 120 3.14 8.74 9.08
N GLU A 121 2.87 9.45 7.99
CA GLU A 121 2.60 10.90 8.01
C GLU A 121 1.28 11.25 8.72
N ALA A 122 0.32 10.33 8.74
CA ALA A 122 -0.94 10.49 9.47
C ALA A 122 -0.84 10.09 10.95
N GLU A 123 0.34 9.62 11.41
CA GLU A 123 0.57 9.11 12.76
C GLU A 123 -0.36 7.95 13.16
N ARG A 124 -0.63 7.04 12.21
CA ARG A 124 -1.53 5.89 12.42
C ARG A 124 -0.81 4.58 12.16
N SER A 125 -1.08 3.60 13.02
CA SER A 125 -0.63 2.22 12.79
C SER A 125 -1.28 1.65 11.54
N LEU A 126 -0.57 0.78 10.81
CA LEU A 126 -1.04 0.17 9.57
C LEU A 126 -1.11 -1.35 9.71
N ILE A 127 -2.28 -1.92 9.45
CA ILE A 127 -2.50 -3.35 9.25
C ILE A 127 -2.72 -3.57 7.75
N TYR A 128 -1.78 -4.29 7.12
CA TYR A 128 -1.83 -4.59 5.69
C TYR A 128 -2.30 -6.03 5.43
N ALA A 129 -3.50 -6.18 4.89
CA ALA A 129 -4.08 -7.47 4.52
C ALA A 129 -3.72 -7.85 3.06
N ALA A 130 -2.73 -8.72 2.90
CA ALA A 130 -2.20 -9.16 1.61
C ALA A 130 -3.01 -10.27 0.90
N TYR A 131 -4.26 -10.53 1.29
CA TYR A 131 -5.15 -11.55 0.71
C TYR A 131 -4.45 -12.86 0.30
N LEU A 132 -4.13 -13.71 1.28
CA LEU A 132 -3.45 -15.02 1.12
C LEU A 132 -2.03 -14.98 0.50
N ASP A 133 -1.51 -13.83 0.08
CA ASP A 133 -0.16 -13.68 -0.44
C ASP A 133 0.88 -13.62 0.69
N LYS A 134 1.28 -14.80 1.18
CA LYS A 134 2.30 -14.92 2.23
C LYS A 134 3.67 -14.39 1.80
N LYS A 135 3.99 -14.43 0.50
CA LYS A 135 5.28 -13.94 -0.02
C LYS A 135 5.32 -12.42 0.06
N LEU A 136 4.24 -11.76 -0.34
CA LEU A 136 4.12 -10.31 -0.18
C LEU A 136 4.26 -9.90 1.28
N VAL A 137 3.54 -10.54 2.20
CA VAL A 137 3.63 -10.20 3.64
C VAL A 137 5.08 -10.28 4.11
N LYS A 138 5.78 -11.36 3.77
CA LYS A 138 7.17 -11.56 4.15
C LYS A 138 8.08 -10.47 3.57
N SER A 139 8.04 -10.25 2.26
CA SER A 139 8.90 -9.27 1.61
C SER A 139 8.60 -7.82 2.01
N PHE A 140 7.33 -7.50 2.27
CA PHE A 140 6.95 -6.18 2.78
C PHE A 140 7.44 -5.98 4.22
N TYR A 141 7.34 -7.02 5.06
CA TYR A 141 7.87 -6.99 6.41
C TYR A 141 9.40 -6.84 6.44
N GLU A 142 10.13 -7.53 5.55
CA GLU A 142 11.59 -7.38 5.41
C GLU A 142 11.98 -5.93 5.08
N VAL A 143 11.25 -5.28 4.17
CA VAL A 143 11.46 -3.86 3.86
C VAL A 143 11.13 -2.96 5.04
N TYR A 144 10.00 -3.21 5.72
CA TYR A 144 9.63 -2.47 6.92
C TYR A 144 10.69 -2.59 8.02
N GLU A 145 11.18 -3.80 8.30
CA GLU A 145 12.20 -4.08 9.31
C GLU A 145 13.53 -3.39 8.96
N TYR A 146 13.94 -3.44 7.69
CA TYR A 146 15.10 -2.68 7.23
C TYR A 146 14.95 -1.18 7.49
N LEU A 147 13.84 -0.58 7.07
CA LEU A 147 13.57 0.85 7.25
C LEU A 147 13.54 1.23 8.74
N PHE A 148 12.90 0.41 9.57
CA PHE A 148 12.81 0.59 11.01
C PHE A 148 14.20 0.59 11.66
N ASN A 149 15.02 -0.43 11.35
CA ASN A 149 16.38 -0.56 11.89
C ASN A 149 17.29 0.58 11.48
N GLN A 150 17.10 1.14 10.28
CA GLN A 150 17.85 2.29 9.79
C GLN A 150 17.29 3.64 10.30
N ARG A 151 16.25 3.64 11.14
CA ARG A 151 15.54 4.86 11.59
C ARG A 151 15.08 5.72 10.42
N ALA A 152 14.61 5.07 9.36
CA ALA A 152 14.13 5.72 8.16
C ALA A 152 12.92 6.60 8.48
N ARG A 153 12.93 7.81 7.93
CA ARG A 153 11.78 8.72 7.87
C ARG A 153 11.09 8.64 6.51
N VAL A 154 9.84 9.09 6.42
CA VAL A 154 9.05 9.08 5.18
C VAL A 154 9.76 9.77 4.01
N TRP A 155 10.51 10.85 4.27
CA TRP A 155 11.26 11.52 3.22
C TRP A 155 12.30 10.59 2.56
N HIS A 156 12.89 9.62 3.28
CA HIS A 156 13.81 8.65 2.68
C HIS A 156 13.08 7.72 1.71
N LEU A 157 11.87 7.28 2.05
CA LEU A 157 11.01 6.49 1.15
C LEU A 157 10.64 7.29 -0.09
N TYR A 158 10.30 8.56 0.09
CA TYR A 158 10.06 9.47 -1.03
C TYR A 158 11.30 9.61 -1.93
N ARG A 159 12.50 9.74 -1.36
CA ARG A 159 13.78 9.76 -2.11
C ARG A 159 14.07 8.45 -2.85
N TYR A 160 13.78 7.30 -2.23
CA TYR A 160 13.89 6.01 -2.91
C TYR A 160 12.98 5.97 -4.14
N LEU A 161 11.74 6.45 -4.04
CA LEU A 161 10.79 6.50 -5.16
C LEU A 161 11.27 7.48 -6.25
N GLU A 162 11.77 8.65 -5.88
CA GLU A 162 12.33 9.61 -6.84
C GLU A 162 13.47 8.98 -7.65
N ARG A 163 14.47 8.40 -6.95
CA ARG A 163 15.60 7.74 -7.60
C ARG A 163 15.15 6.54 -8.44
N TYR A 164 14.26 5.70 -7.93
CA TYR A 164 13.72 4.55 -8.66
C TYR A 164 12.95 4.96 -9.92
N SER A 165 12.29 6.13 -9.92
CA SER A 165 11.58 6.63 -11.10
C SER A 165 12.52 7.03 -12.23
N THR A 166 13.71 7.56 -11.88
CA THR A 166 14.68 8.09 -12.85
C THR A 166 15.76 7.07 -13.22
N GLU A 167 16.14 6.21 -12.29
CA GLU A 167 17.15 5.19 -12.50
C GLU A 167 16.52 4.01 -13.24
N ASN A 168 17.14 3.56 -14.32
CA ASN A 168 16.69 2.37 -15.04
C ASN A 168 17.10 1.09 -14.28
N SER A 169 16.56 0.91 -13.08
CA SER A 169 16.85 -0.22 -12.21
C SER A 169 16.21 -1.50 -12.74
N ARG A 170 17.00 -2.58 -12.81
CA ARG A 170 16.49 -3.94 -13.08
C ARG A 170 15.93 -4.64 -11.84
N LYS A 171 16.10 -4.02 -10.66
CA LYS A 171 15.63 -4.55 -9.37
C LYS A 171 14.17 -4.14 -9.18
N SER A 172 13.40 -4.96 -8.47
CA SER A 172 12.12 -4.51 -7.93
C SER A 172 12.31 -3.37 -6.92
N LEU A 173 11.27 -2.58 -6.63
CA LEU A 173 11.37 -1.48 -5.66
C LEU A 173 11.77 -1.97 -4.25
N PHE A 174 11.25 -3.10 -3.78
CA PHE A 174 11.67 -3.66 -2.48
C PHE A 174 13.15 -4.03 -2.47
N GLU A 175 13.63 -4.75 -3.50
CA GLU A 175 15.06 -5.06 -3.61
C GLU A 175 15.91 -3.81 -3.77
N TYR A 176 15.40 -2.80 -4.46
CA TYR A 176 16.07 -1.52 -4.61
C TYR A 176 16.26 -0.83 -3.26
N ILE A 177 15.20 -0.78 -2.43
CA ILE A 177 15.26 -0.24 -1.06
C ILE A 177 16.26 -1.04 -0.21
N LEU A 178 16.15 -2.37 -0.19
CA LEU A 178 17.00 -3.24 0.62
C LEU A 178 18.49 -3.17 0.23
N LYS A 179 18.79 -2.98 -1.07
CA LYS A 179 20.17 -2.97 -1.59
C LYS A 179 20.78 -1.57 -1.71
N THR A 180 20.03 -0.51 -1.38
CA THR A 180 20.49 0.87 -1.53
C THR A 180 20.59 1.50 -0.15
N PRO A 181 21.80 1.73 0.40
CA PRO A 181 21.96 2.28 1.74
C PRO A 181 21.29 3.64 1.90
N ILE A 182 20.63 3.89 3.04
CA ILE A 182 19.99 5.18 3.35
C ILE A 182 20.97 6.35 3.29
N SER A 183 22.23 6.14 3.69
CA SER A 183 23.29 7.15 3.59
C SER A 183 23.52 7.66 2.16
N SER A 184 23.20 6.85 1.14
CA SER A 184 23.34 7.24 -0.27
C SER A 184 22.18 8.12 -0.78
N LEU A 185 21.15 8.38 0.03
CA LEU A 185 20.01 9.23 -0.35
C LEU A 185 20.24 10.71 -0.09
N TYR A 186 21.25 11.04 0.71
CA TYR A 186 21.67 12.40 1.01
C TYR A 186 22.43 13.00 -0.19
N PRO A 187 22.34 14.32 -0.42
CA PRO A 187 23.11 15.02 -1.44
C PRO A 187 24.63 14.90 -1.26
#